data_AF-A0A2V7DFY4-F1
#
_entry.id   AF-A0A2V7DFY4-F1
#
_cell.length_a   1.000
_cell.length_b   1.000
_cell.length_c   1.000
_cell.angle_alpha   90.00
_cell.angle_beta   90.00
_cell.angle_gamma   90.00
#
_symmetry.space_group_name_H-M   'P 1'
#
loop_
_entity.id
_entity.type
_entity.pdbx_description
1 polymer ?
#
loop_
_entity_poly.entity_id
_entity_poly.type
_entity_poly.pdbx_seq_one_letter_code
_entity_poly.pdbx_strand_id
1 'polypeptide(L)'
;MGTVVLTWRIGRRLYGARAGLFAGIAVATVVGNALYVRKASTDQLFVFCLTLAMYGFLRDAERADRGRARFLLFYLGAALGVLTKGFIGVVFPLLIVGIGMIVGRRLSWRELNLARGALVFAAITVPWHALVAWRSPTLFWFYTVDNQLLRFFDARGYVEDDVSSSSLAFVVASFIWAFPWSVFTLARAEPDASPHARWRPLIVVWLVAVVGLFVLSRFKHEYYALPAFPALAVLVGAAWASGREVGRWLATGLFGCVAVGVWALWAGATLTPDQTLYGMAQLNAYYRILHDQGAAFPFPSPRPFSVLLQALGLVLLLGWVLAMLCWARGWRRSAFASLVGLAAVITVLIFRLLDVVEPYHSVKEIAQAINTNAVPADVLVVEGTIEDSPALPFYTGRRALLVNGALNNFSFGATLPEARGIFIDTGDLIRLWAGPRRVFLVVSRARGQSVVAALPAARVHALGLYGSRWLYSNR
;
A
#
# COMPACT_ATOMS: atom_id res chain seq x y z
N MET A 1 5.93 8.06 -11.11
CA MET A 1 6.28 8.33 -12.53
C MET A 1 7.19 7.27 -13.15
N GLY A 2 8.29 6.86 -12.50
CA GLY A 2 9.21 5.85 -13.03
C GLY A 2 8.52 4.54 -13.47
N THR A 3 7.63 3.99 -12.64
CA THR A 3 6.82 2.81 -12.97
C THR A 3 6.02 2.98 -14.26
N VAL A 4 5.33 4.11 -14.43
CA VAL A 4 4.53 4.42 -15.63
C VAL A 4 5.38 4.36 -16.90
N VAL A 5 6.56 4.99 -16.88
CA VAL A 5 7.48 5.02 -18.03
C VAL A 5 7.99 3.63 -18.36
N LEU A 6 8.36 2.83 -17.35
CA LEU A 6 8.85 1.48 -17.55
C LEU A 6 7.75 0.55 -18.08
N THR A 7 6.54 0.63 -17.53
CA THR A 7 5.35 -0.10 -18.01
C THR A 7 5.05 0.26 -19.47
N TRP A 8 5.09 1.54 -19.83
CA TRP A 8 4.96 2.01 -21.21
C TRP A 8 6.02 1.38 -22.13
N ARG A 9 7.30 1.37 -21.70
CA ARG A 9 8.39 0.78 -22.48
C ARG A 9 8.25 -0.73 -22.64
N ILE A 10 7.79 -1.44 -21.60
CA ILE A 10 7.51 -2.88 -21.66
C ILE A 10 6.40 -3.16 -22.68
N GLY A 11 5.25 -2.49 -22.55
CA GLY A 11 4.13 -2.66 -23.47
C GLY A 11 4.50 -2.30 -24.92
N ARG A 12 5.25 -1.21 -25.11
CA ARG A 12 5.76 -0.80 -26.43
C ARG A 12 6.63 -1.88 -27.07
N ARG A 13 7.47 -2.53 -26.28
CA ARG A 13 8.40 -3.56 -26.77
C ARG A 13 7.69 -4.85 -27.14
N LEU A 14 6.73 -5.29 -26.33
CA LEU A 14 6.08 -6.60 -26.51
C LEU A 14 4.88 -6.57 -27.47
N TYR A 15 4.21 -5.43 -27.58
CA TYR A 15 2.92 -5.30 -28.29
C TYR A 15 2.81 -4.04 -29.17
N GLY A 16 3.89 -3.26 -29.31
CA GLY A 16 3.93 -2.07 -30.15
C GLY A 16 3.52 -0.76 -29.45
N ALA A 17 3.76 0.37 -30.12
CA ALA A 17 3.69 1.71 -29.50
C ALA A 17 2.33 2.05 -28.88
N ARG A 18 1.21 1.67 -29.53
CA ARG A 18 -0.14 1.91 -29.02
C ARG A 18 -0.40 1.14 -27.72
N ALA A 19 -0.01 -0.13 -27.66
CA ALA A 19 -0.15 -0.95 -26.46
C ALA A 19 0.66 -0.39 -25.29
N GLY A 20 1.88 0.07 -25.57
CA GLY A 20 2.69 0.79 -24.57
C GLY A 20 1.99 2.01 -24.01
N LEU A 21 1.42 2.87 -24.88
CA LEU A 21 0.70 4.08 -24.46
C LEU A 21 -0.47 3.74 -23.53
N PHE A 22 -1.32 2.79 -23.93
CA PHE A 22 -2.44 2.34 -23.11
C PHE A 22 -1.98 1.74 -21.78
N ALA A 23 -0.90 0.95 -21.77
CA ALA A 23 -0.35 0.36 -20.54
C ALA A 23 0.16 1.43 -19.56
N GLY A 24 0.87 2.45 -20.06
CA GLY A 24 1.32 3.58 -19.25
C GLY A 24 0.15 4.36 -18.64
N ILE A 25 -0.88 4.66 -19.43
CA ILE A 25 -2.07 5.37 -18.94
C ILE A 25 -2.85 4.50 -17.94
N ALA A 26 -3.00 3.20 -18.22
CA ALA A 26 -3.72 2.29 -17.34
C ALA A 26 -3.06 2.20 -15.96
N VAL A 27 -1.74 1.97 -15.89
CA VAL A 27 -1.05 1.91 -14.59
C VAL A 27 -1.02 3.26 -13.88
N ALA A 28 -1.09 4.38 -14.60
CA ALA A 28 -1.18 5.71 -13.99
C ALA A 28 -2.56 5.97 -13.37
N THR A 29 -3.61 5.34 -13.92
CA THR A 29 -5.02 5.62 -13.59
C THR A 29 -5.74 4.44 -12.93
N VAL A 30 -5.02 3.44 -12.42
CA VAL A 30 -5.60 2.50 -11.44
C VAL A 30 -6.05 3.29 -10.21
N VAL A 31 -7.25 3.03 -9.71
CA VAL A 31 -7.85 3.78 -8.60
C VAL A 31 -7.00 3.70 -7.32
N GLY A 32 -6.26 2.59 -7.11
CA GLY A 32 -5.33 2.45 -5.99
C GLY A 32 -4.24 3.53 -5.92
N ASN A 33 -3.89 4.18 -7.04
CA ASN A 33 -2.97 5.30 -7.03
C ASN A 33 -3.52 6.54 -6.34
N ALA A 34 -4.84 6.64 -6.08
CA ALA A 34 -5.38 7.70 -5.24
C ALA A 34 -4.71 7.68 -3.85
N LEU A 35 -4.58 6.49 -3.27
CA LEU A 35 -4.06 6.30 -1.91
C LEU A 35 -2.56 5.99 -1.89
N TYR A 36 -2.14 4.94 -2.61
CA TYR A 36 -0.84 4.31 -2.34
C TYR A 36 0.38 5.10 -2.83
N VAL A 37 0.21 6.05 -3.75
CA VAL A 37 1.31 6.98 -4.13
C VAL A 37 1.45 8.16 -3.19
N ARG A 38 0.44 8.38 -2.32
CA ARG A 38 0.41 9.45 -1.31
C ARG A 38 0.66 8.93 0.10
N LYS A 39 0.52 7.62 0.32
CA LYS A 39 0.93 6.94 1.55
C LYS A 39 2.46 6.96 1.63
N ALA A 40 3.01 7.45 2.75
CA ALA A 40 4.43 7.38 3.06
C ALA A 40 4.84 5.94 3.36
N SER A 41 5.00 5.14 2.31
CA SER A 41 5.34 3.71 2.37
C SER A 41 6.35 3.35 1.28
N THR A 42 7.13 2.30 1.54
CA THR A 42 8.09 1.76 0.58
C THR A 42 7.43 0.94 -0.55
N ASP A 43 6.11 0.71 -0.48
CA ASP A 43 5.36 -0.10 -1.45
C ASP A 43 5.56 0.36 -2.90
N GLN A 44 5.42 1.67 -3.17
CA GLN A 44 5.53 2.19 -4.54
C GLN A 44 6.97 2.19 -5.05
N LEU A 45 7.94 2.39 -4.16
CA LEU A 45 9.35 2.23 -4.49
C LEU A 45 9.62 0.77 -4.87
N PHE A 46 9.04 -0.18 -4.15
CA PHE A 46 9.16 -1.60 -4.45
C PHE A 46 8.55 -1.97 -5.81
N VAL A 47 7.36 -1.45 -6.12
CA VAL A 47 6.73 -1.61 -7.44
C VAL A 47 7.66 -1.11 -8.55
N PHE A 48 8.29 0.05 -8.35
CA PHE A 48 9.26 0.60 -9.30
C PHE A 48 10.48 -0.31 -9.46
N CYS A 49 11.08 -0.78 -8.36
CA CYS A 49 12.24 -1.68 -8.39
C CYS A 49 11.94 -2.99 -9.13
N LEU A 50 10.79 -3.62 -8.86
CA LEU A 50 10.38 -4.82 -9.57
C LEU A 50 10.13 -4.54 -11.06
N THR A 51 9.46 -3.43 -11.38
CA THR A 51 9.21 -3.02 -12.78
C THR A 51 10.52 -2.74 -13.52
N LEU A 52 11.51 -2.14 -12.84
CA LEU A 52 12.85 -1.92 -13.37
C LEU A 52 13.55 -3.24 -13.66
N ALA A 53 13.43 -4.21 -12.75
CA ALA A 53 13.99 -5.54 -12.95
C ALA A 53 13.38 -6.20 -14.19
N MET A 54 12.04 -6.22 -14.28
CA MET A 54 11.32 -6.82 -15.41
C MET A 54 11.59 -6.11 -16.74
N TYR A 55 11.65 -4.78 -16.75
CA TYR A 55 12.05 -4.01 -17.93
C TYR A 55 13.49 -4.35 -18.34
N GLY A 56 14.43 -4.37 -17.40
CA GLY A 56 15.83 -4.72 -17.64
C GLY A 56 15.99 -6.10 -18.26
N PHE A 57 15.24 -7.09 -17.75
CA PHE A 57 15.21 -8.43 -18.30
C PHE A 57 14.67 -8.44 -19.74
N LEU A 58 13.45 -7.94 -19.96
CA LEU A 58 12.79 -7.97 -21.27
C LEU A 58 13.56 -7.15 -22.34
N ARG A 59 14.22 -6.06 -21.93
CA ARG A 59 15.07 -5.25 -22.81
C ARG A 59 16.25 -6.04 -23.36
N ASP A 60 16.82 -6.93 -22.55
CA ASP A 60 18.08 -7.61 -22.83
C ASP A 60 17.91 -9.08 -23.28
N ALA A 61 16.71 -9.65 -23.11
CA ALA A 61 16.38 -11.04 -23.46
C ALA A 61 16.64 -11.39 -24.93
N GLU A 62 16.35 -10.46 -25.84
CA GLU A 62 16.55 -10.59 -27.30
C GLU A 62 17.80 -9.84 -27.81
N ARG A 63 18.63 -9.28 -26.92
CA ARG A 63 19.78 -8.43 -27.25
C ARG A 63 21.10 -9.07 -26.83
N ALA A 64 21.62 -9.95 -27.69
CA ALA A 64 22.92 -10.59 -27.47
C ALA A 64 24.10 -9.61 -27.60
N ASP A 65 23.90 -8.49 -28.30
CA ASP A 65 24.88 -7.43 -28.59
C ASP A 65 25.38 -6.67 -27.35
N ARG A 66 24.67 -6.73 -26.22
CA ARG A 66 25.06 -5.97 -25.01
C ARG A 66 26.24 -6.55 -24.24
N GLY A 67 26.72 -7.73 -24.62
CA GLY A 67 27.87 -8.40 -24.03
C GLY A 67 27.89 -8.32 -22.49
N ARG A 68 28.90 -7.65 -21.96
CA ARG A 68 29.19 -7.51 -20.52
C ARG A 68 28.17 -6.70 -19.72
N ALA A 69 27.35 -5.87 -20.38
CA ALA A 69 26.34 -5.03 -19.75
C ALA A 69 24.93 -5.66 -19.79
N ARG A 70 24.79 -6.85 -20.39
CA ARG A 70 23.51 -7.55 -20.51
C ARG A 70 22.98 -7.89 -19.11
N PHE A 71 21.69 -7.67 -18.92
CA PHE A 71 20.92 -7.93 -17.70
C PHE A 71 21.31 -7.13 -16.45
N LEU A 72 22.33 -6.27 -16.47
CA LEU A 72 22.73 -5.49 -15.28
C LEU A 72 21.58 -4.65 -14.70
N LEU A 73 20.66 -4.17 -15.53
CA LEU A 73 19.47 -3.44 -15.07
C LEU A 73 18.47 -4.34 -14.32
N PHE A 74 18.39 -5.63 -14.68
CA PHE A 74 17.60 -6.62 -13.95
C PHE A 74 18.15 -6.80 -12.52
N TYR A 75 19.46 -7.01 -12.41
CA TYR A 75 20.13 -7.16 -11.11
C TYR A 75 20.06 -5.89 -10.26
N LEU A 76 20.21 -4.71 -10.87
CA LEU A 76 20.02 -3.43 -10.18
C LEU A 76 18.59 -3.30 -9.61
N GLY A 77 17.56 -3.60 -10.41
CA GLY A 77 16.17 -3.56 -9.96
C GLY A 77 15.90 -4.52 -8.80
N ALA A 78 16.42 -5.75 -8.87
CA ALA A 78 16.30 -6.73 -7.79
C ALA A 78 17.04 -6.29 -6.51
N ALA A 79 18.26 -5.77 -6.64
CA ALA A 79 19.06 -5.29 -5.51
C ALA A 79 18.41 -4.11 -4.78
N LEU A 80 17.92 -3.13 -5.53
CA LEU A 80 17.17 -2.01 -4.97
C LEU A 80 15.85 -2.50 -4.34
N GLY A 81 15.21 -3.50 -4.93
CA GLY A 81 14.03 -4.15 -4.36
C GLY A 81 14.32 -4.77 -2.99
N VAL A 82 15.48 -5.41 -2.82
CA VAL A 82 15.91 -5.97 -1.52
C VAL A 82 16.14 -4.90 -0.48
N LEU A 83 16.83 -3.81 -0.83
CA LEU A 83 17.00 -2.68 0.11
C LEU A 83 15.68 -1.97 0.43
N THR A 84 14.69 -2.07 -0.44
CA THR A 84 13.39 -1.41 -0.24
C THR A 84 12.43 -2.24 0.62
N LYS A 85 12.38 -3.56 0.40
CA LYS A 85 11.34 -4.42 1.00
C LYS A 85 11.82 -5.82 1.39
N GLY A 86 13.12 -6.01 1.53
CA GLY A 86 13.73 -7.28 1.96
C GLY A 86 13.65 -8.39 0.91
N PHE A 87 13.59 -9.65 1.35
CA PHE A 87 13.86 -10.80 0.48
C PHE A 87 12.87 -10.95 -0.68
N ILE A 88 11.65 -10.42 -0.57
CA ILE A 88 10.72 -10.42 -1.70
C ILE A 88 11.26 -9.67 -2.93
N GLY A 89 12.20 -8.74 -2.74
CA GLY A 89 12.88 -8.02 -3.81
C GLY A 89 13.80 -8.85 -4.69
N VAL A 90 14.24 -10.03 -4.23
CA VAL A 90 14.96 -11.00 -5.06
C VAL A 90 14.08 -12.21 -5.40
N VAL A 91 13.20 -12.63 -4.49
CA VAL A 91 12.28 -13.75 -4.72
C VAL A 91 11.37 -13.48 -5.91
N PHE A 92 10.71 -12.31 -5.99
CA PHE A 92 9.81 -12.04 -7.12
C PHE A 92 10.52 -12.01 -8.48
N PRO A 93 11.61 -11.23 -8.68
CA PRO A 93 12.30 -11.24 -9.96
C PRO A 93 12.78 -12.63 -10.39
N LEU A 94 13.33 -13.42 -9.45
CA LEU A 94 13.82 -14.77 -9.74
C LEU A 94 12.67 -15.73 -10.07
N LEU A 95 11.57 -15.70 -9.32
CA LEU A 95 10.39 -16.53 -9.57
C LEU A 95 9.79 -16.23 -10.95
N ILE A 96 9.61 -14.94 -11.26
CA ILE A 96 8.98 -14.49 -12.50
C ILE A 96 9.85 -14.84 -13.72
N VAL A 97 11.15 -14.52 -13.66
CA VAL A 97 12.08 -14.83 -14.75
C VAL A 97 12.30 -16.33 -14.87
N GLY A 98 12.45 -17.05 -13.75
CA GLY A 98 12.64 -18.49 -13.73
C GLY A 98 11.51 -19.23 -14.45
N ILE A 99 10.26 -18.98 -14.05
CA ILE A 99 9.08 -19.54 -14.72
C ILE A 99 8.96 -19.01 -16.16
N GLY A 100 9.22 -17.71 -16.37
CA GLY A 100 9.18 -17.09 -17.70
C GLY A 100 10.17 -17.71 -18.70
N MET A 101 11.34 -18.18 -18.25
CA MET A 101 12.30 -18.89 -19.09
C MET A 101 11.87 -20.33 -19.42
N ILE A 102 11.08 -20.97 -18.54
CA ILE A 102 10.50 -22.30 -18.80
C ILE A 102 9.46 -22.21 -19.93
N VAL A 103 8.60 -21.19 -19.88
CA VAL A 103 7.47 -21.05 -20.82
C VAL A 103 7.86 -20.29 -22.10
N GLY A 104 8.81 -19.36 -22.04
CA GLY A 104 9.19 -18.49 -23.17
C GLY A 104 10.45 -18.95 -23.90
N ARG A 105 11.62 -18.66 -23.32
CA ARG A 105 12.93 -19.09 -23.86
C ARG A 105 13.91 -19.35 -22.72
N ARG A 106 14.57 -20.50 -22.76
CA ARG A 106 15.67 -20.82 -21.84
C ARG A 106 16.90 -19.99 -22.19
N LEU A 107 17.46 -19.32 -21.19
CA LEU A 107 18.74 -18.62 -21.26
C LEU A 107 19.76 -19.40 -20.43
N SER A 108 20.98 -19.53 -20.94
CA SER A 108 22.08 -20.08 -20.17
C SER A 108 22.57 -19.12 -19.09
N TRP A 109 23.24 -19.65 -18.06
CA TRP A 109 23.89 -18.85 -17.01
C TRP A 109 24.88 -17.80 -17.55
N ARG A 110 25.54 -18.12 -18.68
CA ARG A 110 26.44 -17.21 -19.40
C ARG A 110 25.67 -16.09 -20.07
N GLU A 111 24.54 -16.39 -20.72
CA GLU A 111 23.67 -15.38 -21.32
C GLU A 111 23.12 -14.42 -20.27
N LEU A 112 22.74 -14.94 -19.09
CA LEU A 112 22.26 -14.14 -17.96
C LEU A 112 23.35 -13.26 -17.33
N ASN A 113 24.62 -13.46 -17.70
CA ASN A 113 25.74 -12.70 -17.16
C ASN A 113 25.81 -12.79 -15.62
N LEU A 114 25.56 -13.99 -15.09
CA LEU A 114 25.29 -14.19 -13.65
C LEU A 114 26.42 -13.67 -12.76
N ALA A 115 27.69 -13.89 -13.11
CA ALA A 115 28.81 -13.46 -12.28
C ALA A 115 28.83 -11.93 -12.07
N ARG A 116 28.67 -11.16 -13.15
CA ARG A 116 28.64 -9.68 -13.07
C ARG A 116 27.36 -9.18 -12.44
N GLY A 117 26.24 -9.84 -12.75
CA GLY A 117 24.96 -9.54 -12.15
C GLY A 117 24.96 -9.73 -10.64
N ALA A 118 25.49 -10.86 -10.17
CA ALA A 118 25.68 -11.17 -8.76
C ALA A 118 26.64 -10.18 -8.09
N LEU A 119 27.73 -9.78 -8.76
CA LEU A 119 28.62 -8.74 -8.25
C LEU A 119 27.91 -7.39 -8.06
N VAL A 120 27.14 -6.93 -9.06
CA VAL A 120 26.36 -5.69 -8.95
C VAL A 120 25.31 -5.80 -7.84
N PHE A 121 24.61 -6.93 -7.77
CA PHE A 121 23.62 -7.17 -6.73
C PHE A 121 24.25 -7.16 -5.33
N ALA A 122 25.35 -7.88 -5.14
CA ALA A 122 26.06 -7.96 -3.87
C ALA A 122 26.65 -6.60 -3.46
N ALA A 123 27.26 -5.87 -4.39
CA ALA A 123 27.84 -4.55 -4.12
C ALA A 123 26.80 -3.53 -3.61
N ILE A 124 25.53 -3.70 -3.97
CA ILE A 124 24.44 -2.82 -3.52
C ILE A 124 23.81 -3.35 -2.23
N THR A 125 23.54 -4.65 -2.14
CA THR A 125 22.78 -5.23 -1.03
C THR A 125 23.62 -5.51 0.21
N VAL A 126 24.82 -6.07 0.03
CA VAL A 126 25.64 -6.58 1.14
C VAL A 126 26.12 -5.47 2.09
N PRO A 127 26.57 -4.27 1.66
CA PRO A 127 27.17 -3.30 2.56
C PRO A 127 26.28 -2.89 3.73
N TRP A 128 25.00 -2.57 3.47
CA TRP A 128 24.06 -2.19 4.52
C TRP A 128 23.74 -3.36 5.45
N HIS A 129 23.48 -4.55 4.89
CA HIS A 129 23.16 -5.74 5.68
C HIS A 129 24.34 -6.17 6.57
N ALA A 130 25.57 -6.13 6.04
CA ALA A 130 26.78 -6.44 6.79
C ALA A 130 27.02 -5.43 7.91
N LEU A 131 26.80 -4.14 7.65
CA LEU A 131 26.92 -3.08 8.67
C LEU A 131 25.91 -3.27 9.80
N VAL A 132 24.64 -3.58 9.48
CA VAL A 132 23.61 -3.84 10.51
C VAL A 132 23.94 -5.11 11.30
N ALA A 133 24.35 -6.19 10.64
CA ALA A 133 24.77 -7.43 11.30
C ALA A 133 25.95 -7.20 12.26
N TRP A 134 26.90 -6.32 11.90
CA TRP A 134 28.03 -5.99 12.75
C TRP A 134 27.66 -5.06 13.92
N ARG A 135 26.83 -4.03 13.68
CA ARG A 135 26.50 -3.02 14.69
C ARG A 135 25.39 -3.43 15.64
N SER A 136 24.41 -4.20 15.15
CA SER A 136 23.27 -4.66 15.95
C SER A 136 22.82 -6.05 15.48
N PRO A 137 23.50 -7.13 15.92
CA PRO A 137 23.15 -8.51 15.57
C PRO A 137 21.70 -8.86 15.91
N THR A 138 21.18 -8.34 17.03
CA THR A 138 19.80 -8.53 17.46
C THR A 138 18.81 -7.91 16.48
N LEU A 139 19.05 -6.67 16.01
CA LEU A 139 18.22 -6.03 14.99
C LEU A 139 18.30 -6.78 13.66
N PHE A 140 19.49 -7.27 13.30
CA PHE A 140 19.67 -8.05 12.08
C PHE A 140 18.84 -9.34 12.11
N TRP A 141 18.83 -10.06 13.23
CA TRP A 141 17.99 -11.25 13.43
C TRP A 141 16.50 -10.92 13.34
N PHE A 142 16.06 -9.87 14.04
CA PHE A 142 14.66 -9.44 14.02
C PHE A 142 14.18 -9.06 12.61
N TYR A 143 15.01 -8.34 11.86
CA TYR A 143 14.71 -7.97 10.49
C TYR A 143 14.69 -9.18 9.55
N THR A 144 15.72 -10.04 9.57
CA THR A 144 15.90 -11.12 8.58
C THR A 144 15.13 -12.39 8.91
N VAL A 145 15.08 -12.79 10.18
CA VAL A 145 14.46 -14.04 10.62
C VAL A 145 13.01 -13.79 10.98
N ASP A 146 12.76 -12.95 11.97
CA ASP A 146 11.39 -12.72 12.46
C ASP A 146 10.50 -12.07 11.38
N ASN A 147 10.91 -10.92 10.85
CA ASN A 147 10.05 -10.14 9.96
C ASN A 147 10.02 -10.57 8.50
N GLN A 148 10.99 -11.35 8.02
CA GLN A 148 11.01 -11.83 6.63
C GLN A 148 10.66 -13.32 6.54
N LEU A 149 11.37 -14.19 7.28
CA LEU A 149 11.17 -15.63 7.20
C LEU A 149 9.94 -16.08 8.02
N LEU A 150 9.92 -15.81 9.31
CA LEU A 150 8.85 -16.27 10.22
C LEU A 150 7.51 -15.60 9.90
N ARG A 151 7.52 -14.33 9.45
CA ARG A 151 6.32 -13.63 8.95
C ARG A 151 5.60 -14.40 7.85
N PHE A 152 6.34 -15.02 6.93
CA PHE A 152 5.73 -15.76 5.83
C PHE A 152 4.99 -17.02 6.33
N PHE A 153 5.51 -17.66 7.37
CA PHE A 153 4.96 -18.87 7.97
C PHE A 153 3.98 -18.59 9.12
N ASP A 154 3.67 -17.33 9.42
CA ASP A 154 2.82 -16.92 10.55
C ASP A 154 3.38 -17.39 11.90
N ALA A 155 4.70 -17.31 12.06
CA ALA A 155 5.44 -17.82 13.21
C ALA A 155 6.27 -16.72 13.92
N ARG A 156 5.90 -15.44 13.75
CA ARG A 156 6.61 -14.31 14.37
C ARG A 156 6.49 -14.33 15.88
N GLY A 157 7.59 -14.01 16.57
CA GLY A 157 7.59 -13.77 18.01
C GLY A 157 7.06 -12.38 18.38
N TYR A 158 7.18 -11.41 17.46
CA TYR A 158 6.71 -10.03 17.65
C TYR A 158 5.62 -9.73 16.62
N VAL A 159 4.38 -9.74 17.07
CA VAL A 159 3.20 -9.61 16.20
C VAL A 159 2.79 -8.13 16.13
N GLU A 160 2.59 -7.62 14.92
CA GLU A 160 1.93 -6.34 14.66
C GLU A 160 0.45 -6.45 15.04
N ASP A 161 -0.18 -5.35 15.47
CA ASP A 161 -1.64 -5.28 15.68
C ASP A 161 -2.45 -5.33 14.35
N ASP A 162 -1.80 -5.73 13.26
CA ASP A 162 -2.36 -5.76 11.92
C ASP A 162 -3.14 -7.06 11.67
N VAL A 163 -4.40 -6.91 11.28
CA VAL A 163 -5.26 -8.03 10.92
C VAL A 163 -5.03 -8.45 9.47
N SER A 164 -4.56 -9.68 9.27
CA SER A 164 -4.39 -10.27 7.93
C SER A 164 -5.72 -10.36 7.18
N SER A 165 -5.69 -10.07 5.88
CA SER A 165 -6.85 -10.25 5.00
C SER A 165 -7.05 -11.71 4.61
N SER A 166 -8.30 -12.16 4.51
CA SER A 166 -8.60 -13.45 3.88
C SER A 166 -8.13 -13.45 2.42
N SER A 167 -7.82 -14.61 1.85
CA SER A 167 -7.36 -14.70 0.45
C SER A 167 -8.41 -14.17 -0.53
N LEU A 168 -9.70 -14.37 -0.25
CA LEU A 168 -10.78 -13.83 -1.06
C LEU A 168 -10.84 -12.30 -0.95
N ALA A 169 -10.77 -11.75 0.27
CA ALA A 169 -10.76 -10.30 0.48
C ALA A 169 -9.57 -9.64 -0.22
N PHE A 170 -8.38 -10.27 -0.16
CA PHE A 170 -7.20 -9.82 -0.89
C PHE A 170 -7.42 -9.75 -2.41
N VAL A 171 -7.98 -10.80 -3.02
CA VAL A 171 -8.24 -10.82 -4.47
C VAL A 171 -9.29 -9.79 -4.88
N VAL A 172 -10.38 -9.67 -4.11
CA VAL A 172 -11.43 -8.67 -4.35
C VAL A 172 -10.87 -7.25 -4.23
N ALA A 173 -10.11 -6.97 -3.16
CA ALA A 173 -9.48 -5.66 -2.98
C ALA A 173 -8.46 -5.37 -4.09
N SER A 174 -7.69 -6.37 -4.53
CA SER A 174 -6.76 -6.23 -5.66
C SER A 174 -7.49 -5.83 -6.95
N PHE A 175 -8.65 -6.46 -7.21
CA PHE A 175 -9.50 -6.12 -8.35
C PHE A 175 -10.04 -4.68 -8.25
N ILE A 176 -10.52 -4.28 -7.07
CA ILE A 176 -11.03 -2.92 -6.82
C ILE A 176 -9.92 -1.88 -6.99
N TRP A 177 -8.73 -2.11 -6.43
CA TRP A 177 -7.63 -1.16 -6.54
C TRP A 177 -7.04 -1.04 -7.95
N ALA A 178 -7.12 -2.10 -8.77
CA ALA A 178 -6.74 -2.07 -10.18
C ALA A 178 -7.88 -1.62 -11.13
N PHE A 179 -9.08 -1.35 -10.61
CA PHE A 179 -10.20 -0.83 -11.38
C PHE A 179 -9.86 0.54 -12.00
N PRO A 180 -10.39 0.88 -13.20
CA PRO A 180 -11.29 0.10 -14.07
C PRO A 180 -10.61 -0.99 -14.89
N TRP A 181 -9.27 -1.02 -14.88
CA TRP A 181 -8.46 -1.84 -15.77
C TRP A 181 -8.49 -3.32 -15.42
N SER A 182 -8.77 -3.65 -14.15
CA SER A 182 -8.93 -5.02 -13.67
C SER A 182 -9.98 -5.85 -14.44
N VAL A 183 -11.02 -5.20 -15.00
CA VAL A 183 -12.04 -5.84 -15.84
C VAL A 183 -11.43 -6.47 -17.11
N PHE A 184 -10.32 -5.93 -17.61
CA PHE A 184 -9.68 -6.37 -18.85
C PHE A 184 -8.48 -7.30 -18.60
N THR A 185 -8.25 -7.75 -17.37
CA THR A 185 -7.11 -8.61 -16.99
C THR A 185 -7.01 -9.89 -17.81
N LEU A 186 -8.16 -10.49 -18.12
CA LEU A 186 -8.28 -11.73 -18.89
C LEU A 186 -8.54 -11.48 -20.38
N ALA A 187 -8.53 -10.21 -20.84
CA ALA A 187 -8.70 -9.87 -22.23
C ALA A 187 -7.46 -10.26 -23.04
N ARG A 188 -7.66 -11.08 -24.07
CA ARG A 188 -6.57 -11.56 -24.92
C ARG A 188 -6.28 -10.60 -26.06
N ALA A 189 -5.00 -10.30 -26.24
CA ALA A 189 -4.50 -9.64 -27.44
C ALA A 189 -4.59 -10.57 -28.66
N GLU A 190 -4.33 -10.02 -29.84
CA GLU A 190 -4.17 -10.83 -31.05
C GLU A 190 -2.91 -11.72 -30.94
N PRO A 191 -2.96 -12.96 -31.45
CA PRO A 191 -1.78 -13.79 -31.61
C PRO A 191 -0.72 -13.05 -32.44
N ASP A 192 0.54 -13.23 -32.08
CA ASP A 192 1.67 -12.65 -32.77
C ASP A 192 2.78 -13.69 -32.83
N ALA A 193 3.37 -13.86 -34.01
CA ALA A 193 4.48 -14.77 -34.23
C ALA A 193 5.85 -14.08 -34.15
N SER A 194 5.89 -12.77 -33.83
CA SER A 194 7.13 -12.02 -33.70
C SER A 194 8.06 -12.63 -32.64
N PRO A 195 9.38 -12.48 -32.76
CA PRO A 195 10.33 -12.96 -31.75
C PRO A 195 10.03 -12.41 -30.35
N HIS A 196 9.46 -11.21 -30.25
CA HIS A 196 9.05 -10.60 -28.97
C HIS A 196 7.85 -11.30 -28.32
N ALA A 197 6.98 -11.94 -29.13
CA ALA A 197 5.81 -12.65 -28.64
C ALA A 197 6.19 -13.82 -27.70
N ARG A 198 7.37 -14.42 -27.86
CA ARG A 198 7.87 -15.50 -26.99
C ARG A 198 7.98 -15.11 -25.51
N TRP A 199 8.11 -13.81 -25.21
CA TRP A 199 8.22 -13.29 -23.84
C TRP A 199 6.91 -12.73 -23.28
N ARG A 200 5.83 -12.71 -24.06
CA ARG A 200 4.50 -12.30 -23.58
C ARG A 200 4.00 -13.13 -22.39
N PRO A 201 4.21 -14.47 -22.32
CA PRO A 201 3.82 -15.26 -21.16
C PRO A 201 4.45 -14.79 -19.84
N LEU A 202 5.65 -14.17 -19.88
CA LEU A 202 6.30 -13.63 -18.69
C LEU A 202 5.45 -12.57 -17.99
N ILE A 203 4.66 -11.78 -18.73
CA ILE A 203 3.75 -10.77 -18.15
C ILE A 203 2.62 -11.44 -17.36
N VAL A 204 2.07 -12.55 -17.89
CA VAL A 204 1.06 -13.34 -17.17
C VAL A 204 1.67 -13.99 -15.94
N VAL A 205 2.86 -14.59 -16.08
CA VAL A 205 3.62 -15.15 -14.96
C VAL A 205 3.90 -14.10 -13.90
N TRP A 206 4.25 -12.87 -14.27
CA TRP A 206 4.46 -11.77 -13.32
C TRP A 206 3.18 -11.50 -12.51
N LEU A 207 2.06 -11.28 -13.20
CA LEU A 207 0.78 -11.04 -12.54
C LEU A 207 0.41 -12.19 -11.59
N VAL A 208 0.49 -13.43 -12.08
CA VAL A 208 0.12 -14.64 -11.32
C VAL A 208 1.09 -14.92 -10.18
N ALA A 209 2.40 -14.73 -10.36
CA ALA A 209 3.39 -14.97 -9.32
C ALA A 209 3.22 -14.01 -8.14
N VAL A 210 2.97 -12.72 -8.40
CA VAL A 210 2.76 -11.73 -7.33
C VAL A 210 1.45 -12.00 -6.59
N VAL A 211 0.34 -12.12 -7.32
CA VAL A 211 -0.97 -12.36 -6.70
C VAL A 211 -1.00 -13.73 -6.02
N GLY A 212 -0.52 -14.77 -6.69
CA GLY A 212 -0.49 -16.15 -6.20
C GLY A 212 0.34 -16.32 -4.94
N LEU A 213 1.53 -15.72 -4.85
CA LEU A 213 2.35 -15.80 -3.64
C LEU A 213 1.61 -15.24 -2.41
N PHE A 214 0.94 -14.10 -2.55
CA PHE A 214 0.19 -13.49 -1.44
C PHE A 214 -1.16 -14.18 -1.16
N VAL A 215 -1.81 -14.75 -2.17
CA VAL A 215 -2.96 -15.64 -1.96
C VAL A 215 -2.57 -16.82 -1.07
N LEU A 216 -1.37 -17.39 -1.27
CA LEU A 216 -0.85 -18.52 -0.48
C LEU A 216 -0.26 -18.12 0.87
N SER A 217 0.23 -16.88 1.04
CA SER A 217 0.76 -16.40 2.32
C SER A 217 -0.31 -16.37 3.41
N ARG A 218 0.03 -16.62 4.67
CA ARG A 218 -0.91 -16.47 5.79
C ARG A 218 -1.11 -15.02 6.21
N PHE A 219 -0.05 -14.21 6.09
CA PHE A 219 -0.08 -12.79 6.39
C PHE A 219 -0.12 -11.96 5.10
N LYS A 220 -1.22 -11.24 4.84
CA LYS A 220 -1.37 -10.41 3.64
C LYS A 220 -2.24 -9.18 3.86
N HIS A 221 -1.92 -8.12 3.12
CA HIS A 221 -2.77 -6.94 2.97
C HIS A 221 -3.11 -6.68 1.51
N GLU A 222 -4.19 -5.94 1.28
CA GLU A 222 -4.69 -5.56 -0.04
C GLU A 222 -3.65 -4.86 -0.91
N TYR A 223 -2.76 -4.06 -0.32
CA TYR A 223 -1.71 -3.33 -1.04
C TYR A 223 -0.53 -4.21 -1.47
N TYR A 224 -0.48 -5.48 -1.05
CA TYR A 224 0.55 -6.41 -1.50
C TYR A 224 0.41 -6.83 -2.97
N ALA A 225 -0.75 -6.58 -3.60
CA ALA A 225 -0.95 -6.81 -5.03
C ALA A 225 -0.39 -5.71 -5.94
N LEU A 226 -0.03 -4.54 -5.39
CA LEU A 226 0.50 -3.39 -6.16
C LEU A 226 1.63 -3.76 -7.14
N PRO A 227 2.60 -4.63 -6.79
CA PRO A 227 3.69 -5.02 -7.70
C PRO A 227 3.22 -5.80 -8.94
N ALA A 228 1.96 -6.25 -8.97
CA ALA A 228 1.35 -6.92 -10.12
C ALA A 228 0.69 -5.95 -11.11
N PHE A 229 0.39 -4.72 -10.69
CA PHE A 229 -0.37 -3.75 -11.50
C PHE A 229 0.36 -3.31 -12.79
N PRO A 230 1.69 -3.18 -12.83
CA PRO A 230 2.41 -2.97 -14.08
C PRO A 230 2.18 -4.10 -15.11
N ALA A 231 2.19 -5.36 -14.66
CA ALA A 231 1.93 -6.50 -15.52
C ALA A 231 0.49 -6.50 -16.05
N LEU A 232 -0.48 -6.29 -15.15
CA LEU A 232 -1.88 -6.10 -15.50
C LEU A 232 -2.04 -5.02 -16.57
N ALA A 233 -1.44 -3.85 -16.36
CA ALA A 233 -1.55 -2.73 -17.29
C ALA A 233 -0.95 -3.04 -18.67
N VAL A 234 0.13 -3.83 -18.75
CA VAL A 234 0.68 -4.30 -20.04
C VAL A 234 -0.32 -5.20 -20.77
N LEU A 235 -0.98 -6.12 -20.07
CA LEU A 235 -2.02 -6.99 -20.66
C LEU A 235 -3.22 -6.16 -21.15
N VAL A 236 -3.68 -5.21 -20.33
CA VAL A 236 -4.76 -4.28 -20.69
C VAL A 236 -4.37 -3.45 -21.91
N GLY A 237 -3.16 -2.89 -21.93
CA GLY A 237 -2.68 -2.11 -23.07
C GLY A 237 -2.62 -2.93 -24.36
N ALA A 238 -2.20 -4.19 -24.27
CA ALA A 238 -2.20 -5.11 -25.40
C ALA A 238 -3.62 -5.41 -25.92
N ALA A 239 -4.57 -5.69 -25.02
CA ALA A 239 -5.96 -5.94 -25.38
C ALA A 239 -6.63 -4.72 -26.03
N TRP A 240 -6.39 -3.51 -25.51
CA TRP A 240 -6.93 -2.27 -26.06
C TRP A 240 -6.29 -1.88 -27.40
N ALA A 241 -5.02 -2.21 -27.61
CA ALA A 241 -4.37 -1.98 -28.89
C ALA A 241 -4.91 -2.89 -30.01
N SER A 242 -5.25 -4.15 -29.72
CA SER A 242 -5.85 -5.06 -30.71
C SER A 242 -7.37 -4.86 -30.86
N GLY A 243 -8.07 -4.62 -29.75
CA GLY A 243 -9.52 -4.51 -29.72
C GLY A 243 -10.29 -5.83 -29.77
N ARG A 244 -9.61 -6.98 -29.85
CA ARG A 244 -10.19 -8.31 -30.11
C ARG A 244 -11.29 -8.72 -29.13
N GLU A 245 -11.07 -8.53 -27.83
CA GLU A 245 -12.01 -8.97 -26.77
C GLU A 245 -12.56 -7.80 -25.94
N VAL A 246 -12.17 -6.55 -26.24
CA VAL A 246 -12.49 -5.37 -25.41
C VAL A 246 -13.99 -5.15 -25.29
N GLY A 247 -14.76 -5.32 -26.38
CA GLY A 247 -16.22 -5.17 -26.36
C GLY A 247 -16.92 -6.12 -25.40
N ARG A 248 -16.47 -7.39 -25.33
CA ARG A 248 -17.01 -8.39 -24.39
C ARG A 248 -16.75 -7.97 -22.94
N TRP A 249 -15.51 -7.57 -22.64
CA TRP A 249 -15.13 -7.14 -21.30
C TRP A 249 -15.77 -5.80 -20.89
N LEU A 250 -16.03 -4.90 -21.84
CA LEU A 250 -16.84 -3.71 -21.60
C LEU A 250 -18.26 -4.09 -21.19
N ALA A 251 -18.89 -5.06 -21.86
CA ALA A 251 -20.22 -5.54 -21.49
C ALA A 251 -20.24 -6.23 -20.10
N THR A 252 -19.23 -7.05 -19.80
CA THR A 252 -19.05 -7.63 -18.44
C THR A 252 -18.89 -6.54 -17.39
N GLY A 253 -18.05 -5.55 -17.65
CA GLY A 253 -17.87 -4.40 -16.76
C GLY A 253 -19.15 -3.58 -16.60
N LEU A 254 -19.96 -3.44 -17.64
CA LEU A 254 -21.24 -2.73 -17.59
C LEU A 254 -22.20 -3.43 -16.64
N PHE A 255 -22.33 -4.75 -16.74
CA PHE A 255 -23.16 -5.53 -15.81
C PHE A 255 -22.72 -5.34 -14.35
N GLY A 256 -21.42 -5.45 -14.08
CA GLY A 256 -20.87 -5.22 -12.74
C GLY A 256 -21.08 -3.79 -12.24
N CYS A 257 -20.85 -2.79 -13.08
CA CYS A 257 -21.04 -1.38 -12.72
C CYS A 257 -22.52 -1.01 -12.53
N VAL A 258 -23.43 -1.66 -13.26
CA VAL A 258 -24.87 -1.51 -13.03
C VAL A 258 -25.27 -2.11 -11.69
N ALA A 259 -24.87 -3.36 -11.41
CA ALA A 259 -25.19 -4.02 -10.15
C ALA A 259 -24.65 -3.24 -8.94
N VAL A 260 -23.35 -2.93 -8.94
CA VAL A 260 -22.70 -2.18 -7.85
C VAL A 260 -23.19 -0.74 -7.80
N GLY A 261 -23.42 -0.10 -8.95
CA GLY A 261 -23.87 1.28 -9.03
C GLY A 261 -25.27 1.48 -8.46
N VAL A 262 -26.23 0.60 -8.82
CA VAL A 262 -27.58 0.61 -8.27
C VAL A 262 -27.57 0.30 -6.77
N TRP A 263 -26.79 -0.71 -6.35
CA TRP A 263 -26.61 -1.00 -4.93
C TRP A 263 -26.05 0.21 -4.16
N ALA A 264 -25.02 0.89 -4.68
CA ALA A 264 -24.41 2.04 -4.03
C ALA A 264 -25.38 3.23 -3.92
N LEU A 265 -26.23 3.46 -4.94
CA LEU A 265 -27.29 4.46 -4.88
C LEU A 265 -28.32 4.16 -3.79
N TRP A 266 -28.79 2.91 -3.74
CA TRP A 266 -29.77 2.46 -2.75
C TRP A 266 -29.19 2.48 -1.33
N ALA A 267 -28.04 1.84 -1.12
CA ALA A 267 -27.37 1.76 0.18
C ALA A 267 -26.96 3.15 0.68
N GLY A 268 -26.51 4.04 -0.21
CA GLY A 268 -26.18 5.41 0.17
C GLY A 268 -27.41 6.20 0.62
N ALA A 269 -28.60 5.92 0.08
CA ALA A 269 -29.85 6.57 0.50
C ALA A 269 -30.35 6.11 1.88
N THR A 270 -29.97 4.92 2.32
CA THR A 270 -30.43 4.30 3.57
C THR A 270 -29.33 4.13 4.62
N LEU A 271 -28.14 4.71 4.39
CA LEU A 271 -26.95 4.48 5.20
C LEU A 271 -27.11 4.97 6.65
N THR A 272 -27.00 4.06 7.61
CA THR A 272 -27.00 4.38 9.05
C THR A 272 -25.58 4.65 9.58
N PRO A 273 -25.43 5.29 10.75
CA PRO A 273 -24.12 5.45 11.40
C PRO A 273 -23.40 4.11 11.62
N ASP A 274 -24.12 3.09 12.06
CA ASP A 274 -23.60 1.75 12.30
C ASP A 274 -23.10 1.08 11.01
N GLN A 275 -23.92 1.11 9.95
CA GLN A 275 -23.52 0.60 8.63
C GLN A 275 -22.32 1.35 8.05
N THR A 276 -22.23 2.66 8.30
CA THR A 276 -21.08 3.47 7.88
C THR A 276 -19.82 3.03 8.61
N LEU A 277 -19.88 2.86 9.93
CA LEU A 277 -18.76 2.38 10.73
C LEU A 277 -18.32 0.98 10.29
N TYR A 278 -19.27 0.07 10.09
CA TYR A 278 -19.01 -1.26 9.56
C TYR A 278 -18.30 -1.22 8.19
N GLY A 279 -18.78 -0.38 7.27
CA GLY A 279 -18.13 -0.18 5.97
C GLY A 279 -16.70 0.34 6.09
N MET A 280 -16.46 1.29 6.99
CA MET A 280 -15.12 1.80 7.28
C MET A 280 -14.21 0.76 7.92
N ALA A 281 -14.75 -0.10 8.79
CA ALA A 281 -14.03 -1.23 9.39
C ALA A 281 -13.54 -2.25 8.35
N GLN A 282 -14.25 -2.40 7.23
CA GLN A 282 -13.77 -3.21 6.11
C GLN A 282 -12.58 -2.58 5.39
N LEU A 283 -12.48 -1.25 5.38
CA LEU A 283 -11.44 -0.49 4.66
C LEU A 283 -10.19 -0.20 5.48
N ASN A 284 -10.30 -0.17 6.82
CA ASN A 284 -9.21 0.29 7.67
C ASN A 284 -9.28 -0.33 9.09
N ALA A 285 -8.13 -0.77 9.60
CA ALA A 285 -8.01 -1.49 10.87
C ALA A 285 -8.43 -0.65 12.08
N TYR A 286 -8.14 0.66 12.09
CA TYR A 286 -8.52 1.53 13.21
C TYR A 286 -10.05 1.61 13.37
N TYR A 287 -10.81 1.74 12.28
CA TYR A 287 -12.27 1.73 12.36
C TYR A 287 -12.84 0.35 12.70
N ARG A 288 -12.11 -0.72 12.37
CA ARG A 288 -12.45 -2.08 12.80
C ARG A 288 -12.32 -2.24 14.31
N ILE A 289 -11.23 -1.75 14.88
CA ILE A 289 -11.04 -1.74 16.33
C ILE A 289 -12.18 -0.96 17.01
N LEU A 290 -12.52 0.23 16.50
CA LEU A 290 -13.65 1.00 17.02
C LEU A 290 -14.97 0.23 16.93
N HIS A 291 -15.26 -0.39 15.77
CA HIS A 291 -16.46 -1.19 15.57
C HIS A 291 -16.54 -2.39 16.53
N ASP A 292 -15.45 -3.16 16.64
CA ASP A 292 -15.41 -4.38 17.45
C ASP A 292 -15.48 -4.08 18.97
N GLN A 293 -15.05 -2.88 19.37
CA GLN A 293 -15.21 -2.36 20.74
C GLN A 293 -16.63 -1.82 21.01
N GLY A 294 -17.52 -1.81 20.02
CA GLY A 294 -18.83 -1.18 20.13
C GLY A 294 -18.76 0.33 20.35
N ALA A 295 -17.69 0.97 19.88
CA ALA A 295 -17.51 2.41 20.02
C ALA A 295 -18.60 3.17 19.24
N ALA A 296 -19.01 4.32 19.77
CA ALA A 296 -19.94 5.20 19.08
C ALA A 296 -19.37 5.66 17.73
N PHE A 297 -20.25 5.88 16.76
CA PHE A 297 -19.88 6.42 15.46
C PHE A 297 -19.11 7.74 15.62
N PRO A 298 -17.86 7.85 15.13
CA PRO A 298 -16.98 8.95 15.50
C PRO A 298 -17.25 10.26 14.74
N PHE A 299 -18.19 10.25 13.79
CA PHE A 299 -18.53 11.42 12.98
C PHE A 299 -19.88 12.02 13.37
N PRO A 300 -20.10 13.33 13.15
CA PRO A 300 -21.37 13.98 13.50
C PRO A 300 -22.59 13.45 12.74
N SER A 301 -22.37 12.95 11.51
CA SER A 301 -23.45 12.36 10.69
C SER A 301 -22.89 11.41 9.64
N PRO A 302 -23.67 10.40 9.20
CA PRO A 302 -23.28 9.50 8.10
C PRO A 302 -23.45 10.15 6.71
N ARG A 303 -24.09 11.33 6.63
CA ARG A 303 -24.49 11.99 5.38
C ARG A 303 -23.33 12.21 4.38
N PRO A 304 -22.11 12.62 4.78
CA PRO A 304 -20.99 12.71 3.84
C PRO A 304 -20.67 11.39 3.16
N PHE A 305 -20.70 10.28 3.91
CA PHE A 305 -20.47 8.93 3.38
C PHE A 305 -21.59 8.48 2.44
N SER A 306 -22.86 8.78 2.79
CA SER A 306 -24.02 8.58 1.92
C SER A 306 -23.85 9.25 0.56
N VAL A 307 -23.49 10.53 0.55
CA VAL A 307 -23.29 11.31 -0.68
C VAL A 307 -22.14 10.74 -1.51
N LEU A 308 -21.04 10.37 -0.87
CA LEU A 308 -19.89 9.76 -1.57
C LEU A 308 -20.24 8.41 -2.18
N LEU A 309 -21.00 7.57 -1.47
CA LEU A 309 -21.44 6.26 -1.95
C LEU A 309 -22.42 6.40 -3.13
N GLN A 310 -23.37 7.34 -3.05
CA GLN A 310 -24.27 7.64 -4.18
C GLN A 310 -23.52 8.20 -5.38
N ALA A 311 -22.57 9.12 -5.15
CA ALA A 311 -21.74 9.68 -6.22
C ALA A 311 -20.91 8.59 -6.90
N LEU A 312 -20.34 7.65 -6.13
CA LEU A 312 -19.68 6.47 -6.68
C LEU A 312 -20.63 5.67 -7.57
N GLY A 313 -21.87 5.43 -7.10
CA GLY A 313 -22.89 4.73 -7.87
C GLY A 313 -23.20 5.40 -9.22
N LEU A 314 -23.43 6.72 -9.22
CA LEU A 314 -23.65 7.50 -10.45
C LEU A 314 -22.46 7.43 -11.41
N VAL A 315 -21.24 7.57 -10.88
CA VAL A 315 -20.01 7.57 -11.70
C VAL A 315 -19.78 6.22 -12.35
N LEU A 316 -20.02 5.12 -11.64
CA LEU A 316 -19.95 3.77 -12.20
C LEU A 316 -20.94 3.59 -13.33
N LEU A 317 -22.20 4.01 -13.15
CA LEU A 317 -23.24 3.90 -14.16
C LEU A 317 -22.92 4.75 -15.40
N LEU A 318 -22.77 6.06 -15.20
CA LEU A 318 -22.61 7.02 -16.29
C LEU A 318 -21.30 6.82 -17.05
N GLY A 319 -20.19 6.61 -16.34
CA GLY A 319 -18.88 6.45 -16.95
C GLY A 319 -18.78 5.15 -17.76
N TRP A 320 -19.37 4.05 -17.28
CA TRP A 320 -19.34 2.77 -18.00
C TRP A 320 -20.32 2.72 -19.17
N VAL A 321 -21.52 3.30 -19.03
CA VAL A 321 -22.46 3.48 -20.14
C VAL A 321 -21.82 4.33 -21.23
N LEU A 322 -21.16 5.44 -20.88
CA LEU A 322 -20.46 6.28 -21.85
C LEU A 322 -19.35 5.51 -22.57
N ALA A 323 -18.55 4.72 -21.85
CA ALA A 323 -17.51 3.88 -22.46
C ALA A 323 -18.10 2.86 -23.45
N MET A 324 -19.21 2.20 -23.08
CA MET A 324 -19.92 1.25 -23.94
C MET A 324 -20.52 1.93 -25.19
N LEU A 325 -21.14 3.11 -25.02
CA LEU A 325 -21.70 3.89 -26.14
C LEU A 325 -20.61 4.36 -27.11
N CYS A 326 -19.48 4.85 -26.60
CA CYS A 326 -18.33 5.21 -27.43
C CYS A 326 -17.79 3.98 -28.19
N TRP A 327 -17.73 2.82 -27.53
CA TRP A 327 -17.29 1.58 -28.17
C TRP A 327 -18.25 1.14 -29.28
N ALA A 328 -19.55 1.13 -29.03
CA ALA A 328 -20.59 0.77 -30.00
C ALA A 328 -20.59 1.69 -31.23
N ARG A 329 -20.23 2.98 -31.07
CA ARG A 329 -20.06 3.94 -32.17
C ARG A 329 -18.71 3.82 -32.91
N GLY A 330 -17.84 2.87 -32.54
CA GLY A 330 -16.51 2.71 -33.12
C GLY A 330 -15.45 3.69 -32.59
N TRP A 331 -15.79 4.56 -31.63
CA TRP A 331 -14.90 5.56 -31.04
C TRP A 331 -14.01 4.95 -29.97
N ARG A 332 -13.14 4.00 -30.37
CA ARG A 332 -12.30 3.21 -29.44
C ARG A 332 -11.44 4.06 -28.50
N ARG A 333 -10.86 5.15 -28.99
CA ARG A 333 -10.05 6.08 -28.17
C ARG A 333 -10.90 6.79 -27.13
N SER A 334 -12.09 7.24 -27.51
CA SER A 334 -13.04 7.88 -26.59
C SER A 334 -13.53 6.90 -25.54
N ALA A 335 -13.79 5.64 -25.89
CA ALA A 335 -14.14 4.60 -24.92
C ALA A 335 -13.05 4.41 -23.86
N PHE A 336 -11.77 4.34 -24.27
CA PHE A 336 -10.65 4.28 -23.33
C PHE A 336 -10.56 5.54 -22.46
N ALA A 337 -10.71 6.72 -23.07
CA ALA A 337 -10.67 8.00 -22.37
C ALA A 337 -11.81 8.15 -21.35
N SER A 338 -13.01 7.62 -21.64
CA SER A 338 -14.13 7.60 -20.70
C SER A 338 -13.82 6.78 -19.45
N LEU A 339 -13.13 5.63 -19.58
CA LEU A 339 -12.68 4.85 -18.43
C LEU A 339 -11.58 5.56 -17.64
N VAL A 340 -10.68 6.28 -18.30
CA VAL A 340 -9.71 7.17 -17.64
C VAL A 340 -10.44 8.26 -16.85
N GLY A 341 -11.46 8.89 -17.45
CA GLY A 341 -12.28 9.91 -16.79
C GLY A 341 -13.02 9.36 -15.57
N LEU A 342 -13.62 8.17 -15.69
CA LEU A 342 -14.25 7.47 -14.58
C LEU A 342 -13.24 7.22 -13.44
N ALA A 343 -12.04 6.73 -13.74
CA ALA A 343 -11.01 6.49 -12.73
C ALA A 343 -10.56 7.80 -12.05
N ALA A 344 -10.47 8.90 -12.80
CA ALA A 344 -10.16 10.22 -12.27
C ALA A 344 -11.25 10.73 -11.32
N VAL A 345 -12.53 10.56 -11.65
CA VAL A 345 -13.63 10.94 -10.76
C VAL A 345 -13.63 10.08 -9.49
N ILE A 346 -13.45 8.76 -9.59
CA ILE A 346 -13.32 7.90 -8.41
C ILE A 346 -12.14 8.33 -7.53
N THR A 347 -11.01 8.72 -8.13
CA THR A 347 -9.87 9.27 -7.41
C THR A 347 -10.24 10.54 -6.63
N VAL A 348 -11.02 11.44 -7.23
CA VAL A 348 -11.53 12.63 -6.54
C VAL A 348 -12.47 12.25 -5.39
N LEU A 349 -13.36 11.26 -5.58
CA LEU A 349 -14.24 10.78 -4.51
C LEU A 349 -13.45 10.19 -3.33
N ILE A 350 -12.35 9.48 -3.60
CA ILE A 350 -11.44 9.00 -2.55
C ILE A 350 -10.79 10.18 -1.81
N PHE A 351 -10.35 11.24 -2.49
CA PHE A 351 -9.83 12.43 -1.79
C PHE A 351 -10.89 13.09 -0.91
N ARG A 352 -12.12 13.19 -1.40
CA ARG A 352 -13.23 13.70 -0.58
C ARG A 352 -13.51 12.82 0.64
N LEU A 353 -13.42 11.49 0.50
CA LEU A 353 -13.51 10.59 1.64
C LEU A 353 -12.39 10.84 2.66
N LEU A 354 -11.15 11.03 2.17
CA LEU A 354 -10.02 11.36 3.05
C LEU A 354 -10.20 12.72 3.73
N ASP A 355 -10.75 13.74 3.05
CA ASP A 355 -11.06 15.04 3.65
C ASP A 355 -12.08 14.92 4.80
N VAL A 356 -13.07 14.03 4.68
CA VAL A 356 -14.07 13.75 5.73
C VAL A 356 -13.43 13.05 6.94
N VAL A 357 -12.47 12.16 6.68
CA VAL A 357 -11.86 11.29 7.69
C VAL A 357 -10.67 11.96 8.41
N GLU A 358 -9.92 12.81 7.72
CA GLU A 358 -8.66 13.38 8.20
C GLU A 358 -8.77 14.05 9.58
N PRO A 359 -9.75 14.90 9.88
CA PRO A 359 -9.83 15.58 11.19
C PRO A 359 -9.99 14.61 12.37
N TYR A 360 -10.60 13.45 12.14
CA TYR A 360 -10.90 12.47 13.18
C TYR A 360 -9.80 11.43 13.35
N HIS A 361 -9.00 11.21 12.31
CA HIS A 361 -7.95 10.20 12.29
C HIS A 361 -6.55 10.79 12.52
N SER A 362 -6.28 11.96 11.94
CA SER A 362 -5.00 12.66 11.95
C SER A 362 -4.60 13.13 13.35
N VAL A 363 -3.30 13.09 13.64
CA VAL A 363 -2.73 13.67 14.87
C VAL A 363 -2.30 15.13 14.68
N LYS A 364 -2.66 15.75 13.55
CA LYS A 364 -2.25 17.12 13.20
C LYS A 364 -2.83 18.15 14.17
N GLU A 365 -4.12 18.08 14.48
CA GLU A 365 -4.77 19.07 15.35
C GLU A 365 -4.25 19.00 16.79
N ILE A 366 -4.09 17.79 17.33
CA ILE A 366 -3.51 17.60 18.67
C ILE A 366 -2.04 18.04 18.72
N ALA A 367 -1.26 17.79 17.66
CA ALA A 367 0.11 18.27 17.57
C ALA A 367 0.18 19.80 17.50
N GLN A 368 -0.74 20.45 16.78
CA GLN A 368 -0.86 21.91 16.74
C GLN A 368 -1.22 22.47 18.12
N ALA A 369 -2.17 21.86 18.82
CA ALA A 369 -2.52 22.26 20.19
C ALA A 369 -1.34 22.16 21.16
N ILE A 370 -0.53 21.10 21.04
CA ILE A 370 0.72 20.96 21.80
C ILE A 370 1.69 22.09 21.42
N ASN A 371 1.98 22.27 20.13
CA ASN A 371 2.98 23.23 19.65
C ASN A 371 2.65 24.69 20.03
N THR A 372 1.37 25.07 20.05
CA THR A 372 0.94 26.42 20.45
C THR A 372 1.27 26.74 21.91
N ASN A 373 1.29 25.72 22.78
CA ASN A 373 1.44 25.90 24.23
C ASN A 373 2.78 25.39 24.78
N ALA A 374 3.53 24.64 23.99
CA ALA A 374 4.70 23.91 24.47
C ALA A 374 5.99 24.73 24.32
N VAL A 375 6.79 24.79 25.39
CA VAL A 375 8.16 25.33 25.37
C VAL A 375 9.19 24.20 25.23
N PRO A 376 10.46 24.47 24.87
CA PRO A 376 11.45 23.40 24.64
C PRO A 376 11.68 22.44 25.81
N ALA A 377 11.45 22.89 27.05
CA ALA A 377 11.59 22.07 28.26
C ALA A 377 10.44 21.07 28.48
N ASP A 378 9.33 21.22 27.76
CA ASP A 378 8.13 20.42 27.96
C ASP A 378 8.27 19.03 27.36
N VAL A 379 7.69 18.04 28.05
CA VAL A 379 7.83 16.63 27.70
C VAL A 379 6.56 16.12 27.05
N LEU A 380 6.71 15.42 25.91
CA LEU A 380 5.63 14.71 25.25
C LEU A 380 5.62 13.25 25.69
N VAL A 381 4.47 12.79 26.17
CA VAL A 381 4.20 11.41 26.55
C VAL A 381 3.02 10.89 25.74
N VAL A 382 3.13 9.67 25.23
CA VAL A 382 2.05 8.94 24.55
C VAL A 382 1.78 7.67 25.32
N GLU A 383 0.51 7.40 25.64
CA GLU A 383 0.09 6.13 26.22
C GLU A 383 0.00 5.04 25.14
N GLY A 384 0.58 3.88 25.44
CA GLY A 384 0.52 2.72 24.57
C GLY A 384 1.51 2.78 23.41
N THR A 385 1.21 2.03 22.35
CA THR A 385 2.07 1.94 21.18
C THR A 385 2.07 3.25 20.38
N ILE A 386 3.24 3.67 19.89
CA ILE A 386 3.33 4.84 19.00
C ILE A 386 2.69 4.58 17.63
N GLU A 387 2.38 3.31 17.29
CA GLU A 387 1.64 2.92 16.08
C GLU A 387 0.26 3.58 16.01
N ASP A 388 -0.33 3.91 17.16
CA ASP A 388 -1.61 4.62 17.23
C ASP A 388 -1.46 6.11 16.95
N SER A 389 -0.26 6.68 17.06
CA SER A 389 0.01 8.12 16.88
C SER A 389 1.37 8.39 16.20
N PRO A 390 1.68 7.74 15.05
CA PRO A 390 3.05 7.64 14.55
C PRO A 390 3.60 8.95 14.02
N ALA A 391 2.71 9.86 13.58
CA ALA A 391 3.10 11.18 13.08
C ALA A 391 3.23 12.25 14.17
N LEU A 392 2.94 11.93 15.43
CA LEU A 392 2.96 12.91 16.51
C LEU A 392 4.37 13.48 16.77
N PRO A 393 5.45 12.66 16.82
CA PRO A 393 6.82 13.19 16.91
C PRO A 393 7.20 14.07 15.72
N PHE A 394 6.70 13.73 14.52
CA PHE A 394 6.96 14.48 13.30
C PHE A 394 6.33 15.88 13.34
N TYR A 395 5.03 15.98 13.65
CA TYR A 395 4.34 17.28 13.69
C TYR A 395 4.75 18.15 14.88
N THR A 396 5.13 17.55 16.00
CA THR A 396 5.58 18.30 17.18
C THR A 396 7.06 18.66 17.14
N GLY A 397 7.86 17.98 16.31
CA GLY A 397 9.32 18.10 16.34
C GLY A 397 9.93 17.61 17.66
N ARG A 398 9.19 16.82 18.45
CA ARG A 398 9.56 16.39 19.80
C ARG A 398 9.71 14.88 19.88
N ARG A 399 10.66 14.42 20.69
CA ARG A 399 10.74 13.00 21.07
C ARG A 399 9.59 12.70 22.04
N ALA A 400 8.83 11.64 21.75
CA ALA A 400 7.80 11.14 22.64
C ALA A 400 8.37 10.08 23.59
N LEU A 401 8.02 10.16 24.87
CA LEU A 401 8.12 9.05 25.81
C LEU A 401 6.88 8.16 25.66
N LEU A 402 7.05 6.84 25.76
CA LEU A 402 5.98 5.87 25.57
C LEU A 402 5.66 5.22 26.91
N VAL A 403 4.55 5.63 27.53
CA VAL A 403 4.12 5.03 28.81
C VAL A 403 3.35 3.75 28.55
N ASN A 404 3.82 2.64 29.14
CA ASN A 404 3.30 1.30 28.89
C ASN A 404 3.23 0.94 27.39
N GLY A 405 4.20 1.47 26.62
CA GLY A 405 4.19 1.42 25.15
C GLY A 405 5.03 0.32 24.51
N ALA A 406 5.65 -0.56 25.31
CA ALA A 406 6.42 -1.71 24.83
C ALA A 406 5.48 -2.84 24.35
N LEU A 407 4.65 -2.54 23.36
CA LEU A 407 3.64 -3.43 22.79
C LEU A 407 3.99 -3.76 21.33
N ASN A 408 3.42 -4.84 20.80
CA ASN A 408 3.56 -5.25 19.39
C ASN A 408 5.03 -5.27 18.93
N ASN A 409 5.35 -4.70 17.77
CA ASN A 409 6.72 -4.56 17.27
C ASN A 409 7.63 -3.70 18.18
N PHE A 410 7.06 -2.76 18.94
CA PHE A 410 7.81 -1.91 19.86
C PHE A 410 8.22 -2.63 21.15
N SER A 411 7.63 -3.80 21.45
CA SER A 411 8.13 -4.66 22.54
C SER A 411 9.55 -5.15 22.26
N PHE A 412 9.87 -5.50 21.01
CA PHE A 412 11.24 -5.77 20.58
C PHE A 412 12.09 -4.50 20.65
N GLY A 413 11.59 -3.39 20.10
CA GLY A 413 12.28 -2.10 20.09
C GLY A 413 12.70 -1.64 21.48
N ALA A 414 11.88 -1.88 22.50
CA ALA A 414 12.17 -1.55 23.89
C ALA A 414 13.37 -2.31 24.49
N THR A 415 13.75 -3.46 23.91
CA THR A 415 14.93 -4.23 24.35
C THR A 415 16.25 -3.69 23.82
N LEU A 416 16.21 -2.79 22.83
CA LEU A 416 17.40 -2.25 22.19
C LEU A 416 18.09 -1.18 23.07
N PRO A 417 19.43 -1.12 23.11
CA PRO A 417 20.16 -0.11 23.88
C PRO A 417 19.77 1.34 23.56
N GLU A 418 19.42 1.61 22.30
CA GLU A 418 19.00 2.92 21.79
C GLU A 418 17.64 3.38 22.35
N ALA A 419 16.84 2.44 22.85
CA ALA A 419 15.51 2.70 23.42
C ALA A 419 15.54 3.08 24.90
N ARG A 420 16.71 3.08 25.55
CA ARG A 420 16.84 3.46 26.97
C ARG A 420 16.26 4.85 27.22
N GLY A 421 15.35 4.93 28.18
CA GLY A 421 14.67 6.17 28.56
C GLY A 421 13.60 6.65 27.58
N ILE A 422 13.19 5.84 26.59
CA ILE A 422 12.01 6.12 25.74
C ILE A 422 10.77 5.49 26.35
N PHE A 423 10.86 4.20 26.70
CA PHE A 423 9.77 3.44 27.28
C PHE A 423 9.78 3.63 28.79
N ILE A 424 8.65 4.06 29.34
CA ILE A 424 8.48 4.35 30.76
C ILE A 424 7.27 3.57 31.30
N ASP A 425 7.29 3.24 32.59
CA ASP A 425 6.13 2.65 33.25
C ASP A 425 5.21 3.72 33.86
N THR A 426 4.06 3.29 34.39
CA THR A 426 3.12 4.19 35.07
C THR A 426 3.76 4.93 36.25
N GLY A 427 4.67 4.29 36.99
CA GLY A 427 5.36 4.90 38.15
C GLY A 427 6.34 5.99 37.74
N ASP A 428 7.08 5.78 36.66
CA ASP A 428 7.93 6.80 36.01
C ASP A 428 7.09 8.00 35.57
N LEU A 429 5.94 7.75 34.94
CA LEU A 429 5.03 8.82 34.55
C LEU A 429 4.55 9.60 35.77
N ILE A 430 4.16 8.95 36.88
CA ILE A 430 3.73 9.64 38.10
C ILE A 430 4.84 10.55 38.63
N ARG A 431 6.09 10.06 38.68
CA ARG A 431 7.25 10.88 39.08
C ARG A 431 7.46 12.07 38.16
N LEU A 432 7.41 11.85 36.85
CA LEU A 432 7.55 12.90 35.84
C LEU A 432 6.43 13.94 35.93
N TRP A 433 5.20 13.48 36.15
CA TRP A 433 3.99 14.31 36.28
C TRP A 433 4.06 15.21 37.50
N ALA A 434 4.58 14.69 38.62
CA ALA A 434 4.79 15.45 39.85
C ALA A 434 5.90 16.49 39.74
N GLY A 435 6.83 16.32 38.79
CA GLY A 435 8.01 17.15 38.61
C GLY A 435 7.74 18.60 38.16
N PRO A 436 8.82 19.40 38.01
CA PRO A 436 8.73 20.81 37.67
C PRO A 436 8.53 21.07 36.17
N ARG A 437 8.66 20.06 35.30
CA ARG A 437 8.44 20.20 33.85
C ARG A 437 6.96 20.05 33.50
N ARG A 438 6.48 20.78 32.49
CA ARG A 438 5.17 20.51 31.91
C ARG A 438 5.23 19.21 31.12
N VAL A 439 4.21 18.39 31.30
CA VAL A 439 4.02 17.13 30.58
C VAL A 439 2.76 17.25 29.74
N PHE A 440 2.86 16.94 28.45
CA PHE A 440 1.72 16.70 27.58
C PHE A 440 1.54 15.20 27.44
N LEU A 441 0.37 14.69 27.82
CA LEU A 441 0.04 13.26 27.72
C LEU A 441 -1.07 13.07 26.70
N VAL A 442 -0.77 12.29 25.66
CA VAL A 442 -1.72 11.89 24.62
C VAL A 442 -2.20 10.47 24.87
N VAL A 443 -3.52 10.31 24.86
CA VAL A 443 -4.20 9.07 25.25
C VAL A 443 -5.30 8.75 24.25
N SER A 444 -5.36 7.51 23.77
CA SER A 444 -6.44 7.04 22.88
C SER A 444 -7.58 6.33 23.60
N ARG A 445 -7.42 6.03 24.91
CA ARG A 445 -8.38 5.27 25.72
C ARG A 445 -9.29 6.19 26.55
N ALA A 446 -10.45 5.69 26.94
CA ALA A 446 -11.29 6.38 27.91
C ALA A 446 -10.54 6.56 29.24
N ARG A 447 -10.79 7.67 29.95
CA ARG A 447 -10.06 8.03 31.18
C ARG A 447 -9.98 6.90 32.22
N GLY A 448 -11.05 6.13 32.41
CA GLY A 448 -11.08 5.02 33.37
C GLY A 448 -10.25 3.79 32.97
N GLN A 449 -9.84 3.70 31.71
CA GLN A 449 -9.02 2.61 31.15
C GLN A 449 -7.62 3.09 30.74
N SER A 450 -7.28 4.33 31.09
CA SER A 450 -6.02 4.98 30.76
C SER A 450 -5.15 5.14 32.01
N VAL A 451 -3.83 5.27 31.82
CA VAL A 451 -2.86 5.70 32.83
C VAL A 451 -3.25 7.00 33.53
N VAL A 452 -4.12 7.82 32.93
CA VAL A 452 -4.68 9.03 33.54
C VAL A 452 -5.40 8.72 34.87
N ALA A 453 -6.02 7.54 35.01
CA ALA A 453 -6.67 7.14 36.26
C ALA A 453 -5.69 6.98 37.44
N ALA A 454 -4.40 6.74 37.15
CA ALA A 454 -3.34 6.62 38.15
C ALA A 454 -2.68 7.97 38.52
N LEU A 455 -3.03 9.07 37.83
CA LEU A 455 -2.44 10.38 38.06
C LEU A 455 -3.19 11.18 39.15
N PRO A 456 -2.50 12.06 39.90
CA PRO A 456 -3.14 12.89 40.92
C PRO A 456 -4.20 13.82 40.29
N ALA A 457 -5.48 13.59 40.58
CA ALA A 457 -6.60 14.27 39.92
C ALA A 457 -6.51 15.81 39.99
N ALA A 458 -5.98 16.37 41.08
CA ALA A 458 -5.80 17.80 41.27
C ALA A 458 -4.78 18.45 40.30
N ARG A 459 -3.93 17.65 39.65
CA ARG A 459 -2.91 18.09 38.69
C ARG A 459 -3.16 17.54 37.28
N VAL A 460 -4.38 17.12 36.96
CA VAL A 460 -4.73 16.63 35.61
C VAL A 460 -5.64 17.65 34.96
N HIS A 461 -5.10 18.36 33.97
CA HIS A 461 -5.82 19.34 33.17
C HIS A 461 -6.13 18.74 31.81
N ALA A 462 -7.41 18.56 31.49
CA ALA A 462 -7.83 18.15 30.14
C ALA A 462 -7.75 19.36 29.21
N LEU A 463 -6.89 19.29 28.19
CA LEU A 463 -6.73 20.35 27.21
C LEU A 463 -7.70 20.20 26.03
N GLY A 464 -8.16 18.99 25.75
CA GLY A 464 -9.19 18.74 24.74
C GLY A 464 -9.24 17.29 24.26
N LEU A 465 -10.26 17.01 23.45
CA LEU A 465 -10.41 15.79 22.65
C LEU A 465 -10.19 16.16 21.19
N TYR A 466 -9.24 15.50 20.53
CA TYR A 466 -8.85 15.74 19.15
C TYR A 466 -9.00 14.44 18.37
N GLY A 467 -10.03 14.34 17.53
CA GLY A 467 -10.46 13.07 16.96
C GLY A 467 -10.80 12.06 18.06
N SER A 468 -10.11 10.92 18.10
CA SER A 468 -10.26 9.92 19.17
C SER A 468 -9.22 10.01 20.29
N ARG A 469 -8.45 11.10 20.36
CA ARG A 469 -7.32 11.21 21.30
C ARG A 469 -7.53 12.35 22.28
N TRP A 470 -7.43 12.04 23.56
CA TRP A 470 -7.42 13.03 24.63
C TRP A 470 -6.02 13.61 24.82
N LEU A 471 -5.96 14.91 25.04
CA LEU A 471 -4.76 15.63 25.45
C LEU A 471 -4.90 16.09 26.90
N TYR A 472 -3.96 15.67 27.74
CA TYR A 472 -3.85 16.09 29.13
C TYR A 472 -2.55 16.83 29.39
N SER A 473 -2.55 17.70 30.41
CA SER A 473 -1.32 18.28 30.94
C SER A 473 -1.31 18.35 32.46
N ASN A 474 -0.11 18.41 33.03
CA ASN A 474 0.09 18.53 34.47
C ASN A 474 0.02 19.97 35.00
N ARG A 475 -0.14 20.97 34.12
CA ARG A 475 -0.31 22.40 34.44
C ARG A 475 -0.75 23.24 33.24
#